data_AF-A0A969AZU6-F1
#
_entry.id   AF-A0A969AZU6-F1
#
_cell.length_a   1.000
_cell.length_b   1.000
_cell.length_c   1.000
_cell.angle_alpha   90.00
_cell.angle_beta   90.00
_cell.angle_gamma   90.00
#
_symmetry.space_group_name_H-M   'P 1'
#
loop_
_entity.id
_entity.type
_entity.pdbx_description
1 polymer ?
#
loop_
_entity_poly.entity_id
_entity_poly.type
_entity_poly.pdbx_seq_one_letter_code
_entity_poly.pdbx_strand_id
1 'polypeptide(L)'
;MTSLELQSNFWFYWASFCGIIMTGYFSAASSLYWLMYSNGKNRISEGISGAQAEIAQHRRKSMIKDDIKLSVASVTIFSLGAALFMHFYDLGLTRVYLGWTPIDLGYIAFSYLFVLILQDTCFYFMHRLFHLPRLFACSHQGHHQSRPPTPWTFLALEPIEAIGQMGLLLGITFILPLHLGVLVAVLITMTVWSMGNHLGLKIVSRSRNSRWWGQWFIGSSHHLVHHQRYSLHYGLYFTFWDKLLDTQDHSYESQRQQLSPNS
;
A
#
# COMPACT_ATOMS: atom_id res chain seq x y z
N MET A 1 32.20 -17.68 -1.08
CA MET A 1 31.94 -16.81 0.08
C MET A 1 32.05 -17.64 1.35
N THR A 2 32.69 -17.10 2.37
CA THR A 2 32.73 -17.70 3.71
C THR A 2 31.43 -17.40 4.48
N SER A 3 31.12 -18.17 5.53
CA SER A 3 29.93 -17.94 6.37
C SER A 3 29.95 -16.56 7.04
N LEU A 4 31.14 -16.05 7.38
CA LEU A 4 31.34 -14.73 7.97
C LEU A 4 31.10 -13.60 6.96
N GLU A 5 31.52 -13.76 5.71
CA GLU A 5 31.19 -12.81 4.63
C GLU A 5 29.68 -12.75 4.38
N LEU A 6 29.02 -13.90 4.34
CA LEU A 6 27.58 -14.00 4.15
C LEU A 6 26.79 -13.26 5.25
N GLN A 7 27.23 -13.42 6.50
CA GLN A 7 26.61 -12.76 7.67
C GLN A 7 26.87 -11.25 7.68
N SER A 8 28.09 -10.81 7.34
CA SER A 8 28.43 -9.39 7.22
C SER A 8 27.60 -8.70 6.13
N ASN A 9 27.43 -9.36 4.99
CA ASN A 9 26.64 -8.85 3.87
C ASN A 9 25.16 -8.71 4.24
N PHE A 10 24.59 -9.65 5.01
CA PHE A 10 23.19 -9.58 5.43
C PHE A 10 22.86 -8.30 6.21
N TRP A 11 23.65 -7.99 7.24
CA TRP A 11 23.41 -6.79 8.07
C TRP A 11 23.66 -5.50 7.29
N PHE A 12 24.65 -5.52 6.38
CA PHE A 12 24.86 -4.42 5.45
C PHE A 12 23.65 -4.19 4.53
N TYR A 13 23.09 -5.25 3.94
CA TYR A 13 21.88 -5.15 3.13
C TYR A 13 20.71 -4.61 3.93
N TRP A 14 20.48 -5.16 5.12
CA TRP A 14 19.39 -4.72 5.99
C TRP A 14 19.50 -3.23 6.34
N ALA A 15 20.68 -2.78 6.79
CA ALA A 15 20.91 -1.38 7.12
C ALA A 15 20.73 -0.46 5.90
N SER A 16 21.22 -0.89 4.74
CA SER A 16 21.12 -0.14 3.48
C SER A 16 19.66 0.01 3.02
N PHE A 17 18.90 -1.10 2.96
CA PHE A 17 17.49 -1.06 2.58
C PHE A 17 16.65 -0.32 3.61
N CYS A 18 16.94 -0.47 4.91
CA CYS A 18 16.28 0.29 5.96
C CYS A 18 16.47 1.79 5.74
N GLY A 19 17.70 2.25 5.50
CA GLY A 19 17.98 3.65 5.17
C GLY A 19 17.23 4.14 3.93
N ILE A 20 17.30 3.39 2.82
CA ILE A 20 16.63 3.75 1.55
C ILE A 20 15.12 3.87 1.72
N ILE A 21 14.48 2.86 2.29
CA ILE A 21 13.02 2.82 2.46
C ILE A 21 12.59 3.89 3.47
N MET A 22 13.35 4.09 4.56
CA MET A 22 13.05 5.11 5.56
C MET A 22 13.13 6.52 4.98
N THR A 23 14.19 6.83 4.23
CA THR A 23 14.33 8.11 3.53
C THR A 23 13.19 8.30 2.53
N GLY A 24 12.90 7.30 1.70
CA GLY A 24 11.79 7.35 0.75
C GLY A 24 10.43 7.60 1.42
N TYR A 25 10.18 6.95 2.56
CA TYR A 25 8.98 7.13 3.36
C TYR A 25 8.84 8.57 3.87
N PHE A 26 9.85 9.09 4.58
CA PHE A 26 9.78 10.44 5.15
C PHE A 26 9.72 11.51 4.05
N SER A 27 10.46 11.34 2.95
CA SER A 27 10.40 12.27 1.82
C SER A 27 9.01 12.30 1.20
N ALA A 28 8.46 11.15 0.83
CA ALA A 28 7.15 11.08 0.18
C ALA A 28 6.01 11.56 1.09
N ALA A 29 5.97 11.09 2.35
CA ALA A 29 4.97 11.49 3.32
C ALA A 29 5.01 13.00 3.58
N SER A 30 6.21 13.57 3.79
CA SER A 30 6.38 15.00 4.04
C SER A 30 5.99 15.85 2.82
N SER A 31 6.41 15.46 1.62
CA SER A 31 6.08 16.19 0.39
C SER A 31 4.58 16.18 0.11
N LEU A 32 3.91 15.02 0.22
CA LEU A 32 2.47 14.91 0.03
C LEU A 32 1.69 15.63 1.12
N TYR A 33 2.11 15.50 2.38
CA TYR A 33 1.51 16.23 3.49
C TYR A 33 1.64 17.74 3.25
N TRP A 34 2.83 18.22 2.90
CA TRP A 34 3.01 19.63 2.57
C TRP A 34 2.12 20.06 1.42
N LEU A 35 2.08 19.36 0.29
CA LEU A 35 1.23 19.70 -0.87
C LEU A 35 -0.27 19.77 -0.51
N MET A 36 -0.75 18.87 0.34
CA MET A 36 -2.14 18.80 0.74
C MET A 36 -2.53 19.88 1.77
N TYR A 37 -1.59 20.27 2.64
CA TYR A 37 -1.86 21.15 3.77
C TYR A 37 -1.29 22.57 3.62
N SER A 38 -0.39 22.83 2.66
CA SER A 38 0.14 24.17 2.35
C SER A 38 -0.86 25.03 1.59
N ASN A 39 -1.73 24.41 0.79
CA ASN A 39 -2.69 25.11 -0.08
C ASN A 39 -4.00 25.54 0.62
N GLY A 40 -4.08 25.51 1.95
CA GLY A 40 -5.15 26.14 2.74
C GLY A 40 -6.60 25.66 2.51
N LYS A 41 -6.84 24.71 1.61
CA LYS A 41 -8.20 24.35 1.14
C LYS A 41 -8.94 23.31 1.99
N ASN A 42 -8.34 22.77 3.06
CA ASN A 42 -9.05 21.91 4.00
C ASN A 42 -9.60 22.71 5.18
N ARG A 43 -10.69 23.44 4.91
CA ARG A 43 -11.58 24.05 5.88
C ARG A 43 -12.35 22.95 6.65
N ILE A 44 -11.66 22.21 7.52
CA ILE A 44 -12.33 21.49 8.63
C ILE A 44 -12.69 22.49 9.75
N SER A 45 -12.08 23.67 9.76
CA SER A 45 -12.36 24.73 10.73
C SER A 45 -13.55 25.62 10.38
N GLU A 46 -14.33 25.27 9.35
CA GLU A 46 -15.51 26.05 8.99
C GLU A 46 -16.68 25.71 9.90
N GLY A 47 -16.91 26.51 10.93
CA GLY A 47 -18.05 26.35 11.84
C GLY A 47 -17.78 25.55 13.12
N ILE A 48 -16.51 25.26 13.43
CA ILE A 48 -16.11 24.58 14.67
C ILE A 48 -15.54 25.63 15.65
N SER A 49 -16.02 25.66 16.90
CA SER A 49 -15.52 26.59 17.92
C SER A 49 -14.03 26.36 18.25
N GLY A 50 -13.32 27.36 18.78
CA GLY A 50 -11.88 27.29 19.02
C GLY A 50 -11.43 26.05 19.82
N ALA A 51 -12.19 25.67 20.86
CA ALA A 51 -11.90 24.50 21.68
C ALA A 51 -12.06 23.17 20.91
N GLN A 52 -13.09 23.07 20.06
CA GLN A 52 -13.30 21.87 19.24
C GLN A 52 -12.26 21.74 18.12
N ALA A 53 -11.80 22.87 17.56
CA ALA A 53 -10.72 22.90 16.58
C ALA A 53 -9.38 22.44 17.19
N GLU A 54 -9.08 22.88 18.42
CA GLU A 54 -7.89 22.48 19.16
C GLU A 54 -7.89 20.96 19.47
N ILE A 55 -9.02 20.42 19.95
CA ILE A 55 -9.18 18.98 20.20
C ILE A 55 -8.98 18.17 18.90
N ALA A 56 -9.55 18.63 17.78
CA ALA A 56 -9.39 17.97 16.49
C ALA A 56 -7.93 17.99 16.00
N GLN A 57 -7.22 19.11 16.21
CA GLN A 57 -5.80 19.23 15.86
C GLN A 57 -4.93 18.33 16.74
N HIS A 58 -5.17 18.30 18.05
CA HIS A 58 -4.44 17.42 18.96
C HIS A 58 -4.63 15.95 18.60
N ARG A 59 -5.87 15.53 18.34
CA ARG A 59 -6.19 14.17 17.90
C ARG A 59 -5.45 13.81 16.62
N ARG A 60 -5.39 14.71 15.64
CA ARG A 60 -4.64 14.50 14.40
C ARG A 60 -3.15 14.30 14.63
N LYS A 61 -2.52 15.14 15.46
CA LYS A 61 -1.10 14.99 15.79
C LYS A 61 -0.83 13.64 16.45
N SER A 62 -1.72 13.21 17.35
CA SER A 62 -1.61 11.88 17.98
C SER A 62 -1.71 10.75 16.96
N MET A 63 -2.70 10.79 16.05
CA MET A 63 -2.87 9.78 15.00
C MET A 63 -1.65 9.70 14.07
N ILE A 64 -1.13 10.85 13.61
CA ILE A 64 0.09 10.89 12.78
C ILE A 64 1.29 10.29 13.51
N LYS A 65 1.42 10.54 14.81
CA LYS A 65 2.51 9.95 15.61
C LYS A 65 2.40 8.42 15.65
N ASP A 66 1.20 7.88 15.75
CA ASP A 66 0.97 6.43 15.77
C ASP A 66 1.19 5.82 14.37
N ASP A 67 0.73 6.49 13.30
CA ASP A 67 1.02 6.11 11.91
C ASP A 67 2.53 6.04 11.64
N ILE A 68 3.30 7.03 12.13
CA ILE A 68 4.75 7.05 11.96
C ILE A 68 5.40 5.87 12.69
N LYS A 69 4.95 5.52 13.90
CA LYS A 69 5.48 4.35 14.63
C LYS A 69 5.24 3.06 13.86
N LEU A 70 4.00 2.84 13.39
CA LEU A 70 3.65 1.65 12.61
C LEU A 70 4.40 1.61 11.28
N SER A 71 4.57 2.76 10.62
CA SER A 71 5.36 2.87 9.40
C SER A 71 6.81 2.52 9.62
N VAL A 72 7.45 3.04 10.68
CA VAL A 72 8.84 2.69 11.04
C VAL A 72 8.98 1.19 11.32
N ALA A 73 8.02 0.58 12.03
CA ALA A 73 8.01 -0.86 12.26
C ALA A 73 7.88 -1.64 10.94
N SER A 74 6.98 -1.22 10.04
CA SER A 74 6.79 -1.82 8.72
C SER A 74 8.02 -1.68 7.83
N VAL A 75 8.67 -0.52 7.83
CA VAL A 75 9.94 -0.28 7.12
C VAL A 75 11.03 -1.24 7.61
N THR A 76 11.09 -1.48 8.92
CA THR A 76 12.03 -2.43 9.54
C THR A 76 11.80 -3.87 9.07
N ILE A 77 10.53 -4.26 8.92
CA ILE A 77 10.13 -5.59 8.43
C ILE A 77 10.40 -5.72 6.92
N PHE A 78 10.07 -4.70 6.12
CA PHE A 78 10.30 -4.73 4.68
C PHE A 78 11.80 -4.72 4.34
N SER A 79 12.62 -3.97 5.08
CA SER A 79 14.08 -4.00 4.91
C SER A 79 14.67 -5.35 5.30
N LEU A 80 14.09 -6.05 6.28
CA LEU A 80 14.44 -7.43 6.60
C LEU A 80 14.11 -8.37 5.44
N GLY A 81 12.93 -8.25 4.84
CA GLY A 81 12.56 -9.00 3.63
C GLY A 81 13.52 -8.75 2.47
N ALA A 82 13.94 -7.51 2.24
CA ALA A 82 14.89 -7.15 1.20
C ALA A 82 16.30 -7.72 1.47
N ALA A 83 16.76 -7.71 2.72
CA ALA A 83 18.02 -8.34 3.12
C ALA A 83 17.99 -9.86 2.98
N LEU A 84 16.88 -10.49 3.37
CA LEU A 84 16.65 -11.92 3.15
C LEU A 84 16.64 -12.25 1.67
N PHE A 85 15.95 -11.46 0.84
CA PHE A 85 15.98 -11.60 -0.60
C PHE A 85 17.42 -11.59 -1.14
N MET A 86 18.22 -10.58 -0.80
CA MET A 86 19.62 -10.49 -1.26
C MET A 86 20.44 -11.70 -0.79
N HIS A 87 20.29 -12.10 0.47
CA HIS A 87 20.99 -13.26 1.01
C HIS A 87 20.64 -14.56 0.25
N PHE A 88 19.36 -14.80 -0.03
CA PHE A 88 18.94 -15.96 -0.80
C PHE A 88 19.29 -15.86 -2.29
N TYR A 89 19.36 -14.64 -2.82
CA TYR A 89 19.84 -14.37 -4.17
C TYR A 89 21.32 -14.74 -4.31
N ASP A 90 22.17 -14.31 -3.38
CA ASP A 90 23.61 -14.63 -3.36
C ASP A 90 23.88 -16.14 -3.21
N LEU A 91 22.99 -16.86 -2.52
CA LEU A 91 23.02 -18.31 -2.41
C LEU A 91 22.50 -19.04 -3.66
N GLY A 92 21.97 -18.32 -4.66
CA GLY A 92 21.38 -18.89 -5.86
C GLY A 92 20.06 -19.63 -5.61
N LEU A 93 19.37 -19.35 -4.50
CA LEU A 93 18.12 -20.02 -4.11
C LEU A 93 16.88 -19.36 -4.70
N THR A 94 16.95 -18.07 -5.04
CA THR A 94 15.87 -17.40 -5.76
C THR A 94 15.91 -17.76 -7.25
N ARG A 95 14.77 -17.64 -7.94
CA ARG A 95 14.66 -17.79 -9.39
C ARG A 95 14.80 -16.45 -10.13
N VAL A 96 15.34 -15.43 -9.48
CA VAL A 96 15.49 -14.10 -10.06
C VAL A 96 16.70 -14.07 -10.99
N TYR A 97 16.52 -13.48 -12.16
CA TYR A 97 17.55 -13.37 -13.18
C TYR A 97 17.75 -11.92 -13.65
N LEU A 98 18.96 -11.63 -14.16
CA LEU A 98 19.39 -10.30 -14.61
C LEU A 98 19.45 -10.16 -16.13
N GLY A 99 19.72 -11.26 -16.84
CA GLY A 99 19.85 -11.24 -18.30
C GLY A 99 18.49 -11.13 -18.98
N TRP A 100 18.44 -10.50 -20.15
CA TRP A 100 17.25 -10.49 -20.99
C TRP A 100 17.63 -10.58 -22.46
N THR A 101 16.77 -11.23 -23.23
CA THR A 101 16.76 -11.19 -24.69
C THR A 101 15.47 -10.55 -25.18
N PRO A 102 15.39 -10.03 -26.42
CA PRO A 102 14.15 -9.47 -26.95
C PRO A 102 12.95 -10.43 -26.92
N ILE A 103 13.19 -11.76 -27.02
CA ILE A 103 12.16 -12.80 -26.89
C ILE A 103 11.57 -12.84 -25.46
N ASP A 104 12.35 -12.47 -24.45
CA ASP A 104 11.92 -12.50 -23.05
C ASP A 104 10.98 -11.34 -22.69
N LEU A 105 10.88 -10.30 -23.52
CA LEU A 105 10.04 -9.12 -23.22
C LEU A 105 8.57 -9.48 -23.01
N GLY A 106 8.05 -10.45 -23.78
CA GLY A 106 6.68 -10.95 -23.61
C GLY A 106 6.48 -11.60 -22.24
N TYR A 107 7.43 -12.43 -21.82
CA TYR A 107 7.39 -13.07 -20.51
C TYR A 107 7.61 -12.07 -19.36
N ILE A 108 8.50 -11.09 -19.52
CA ILE A 108 8.72 -10.01 -18.54
C ILE A 108 7.42 -9.22 -18.31
N ALA A 109 6.75 -8.79 -19.38
CA ALA A 109 5.47 -8.08 -19.27
C ALA A 109 4.36 -8.97 -18.66
N PHE A 110 4.27 -10.22 -19.10
CA PHE A 110 3.30 -11.17 -18.55
C PHE A 110 3.53 -11.42 -17.06
N SER A 111 4.77 -11.71 -16.66
CA SER A 111 5.14 -12.00 -15.27
C SER A 111 4.87 -10.81 -14.35
N TYR A 112 5.11 -9.57 -14.79
CA TYR A 112 4.71 -8.37 -14.07
C TYR A 112 3.20 -8.32 -13.80
N LEU A 113 2.37 -8.45 -14.84
CA LEU A 113 0.90 -8.44 -14.69
C LEU A 113 0.42 -9.60 -13.82
N PHE A 114 1.00 -10.79 -14.00
CA PHE A 114 0.69 -11.96 -13.22
C PHE A 114 0.98 -11.76 -11.74
N VAL A 115 2.15 -11.19 -11.40
CA VAL A 115 2.50 -10.88 -10.00
C VAL A 115 1.55 -9.84 -9.41
N LEU A 116 1.14 -8.81 -10.17
CA LEU A 116 0.14 -7.86 -9.68
C LEU A 116 -1.21 -8.51 -9.35
N ILE A 117 -1.70 -9.40 -10.23
CA ILE A 117 -2.95 -10.12 -10.00
C ILE A 117 -2.83 -11.07 -8.81
N LEU A 118 -1.74 -11.83 -8.73
CA LEU A 118 -1.47 -12.73 -7.62
C LEU A 118 -1.41 -11.96 -6.30
N GLN A 119 -0.71 -10.83 -6.29
CA GLN A 119 -0.59 -9.97 -5.13
C GLN A 119 -1.93 -9.38 -4.71
N ASP A 120 -2.72 -8.85 -5.65
CA ASP A 120 -4.07 -8.32 -5.37
C ASP A 120 -4.98 -9.39 -4.78
N THR A 121 -4.90 -10.61 -5.31
CA THR A 121 -5.66 -11.78 -4.83
C THR A 121 -5.29 -12.12 -3.39
N CYS A 122 -4.00 -12.33 -3.11
CA CYS A 122 -3.53 -12.65 -1.77
C CYS A 122 -3.83 -11.52 -0.78
N PHE A 123 -3.65 -10.26 -1.19
CA PHE A 123 -3.98 -9.10 -0.37
C PHE A 123 -5.47 -9.08 -0.04
N TYR A 124 -6.36 -9.22 -1.02
CA TYR A 124 -7.81 -9.19 -0.79
C TYR A 124 -8.24 -10.19 0.29
N PHE A 125 -7.80 -11.45 0.17
CA PHE A 125 -8.18 -12.50 1.13
C PHE A 125 -7.55 -12.30 2.50
N MET A 126 -6.28 -11.90 2.55
CA MET A 126 -5.60 -11.60 3.82
C MET A 126 -6.24 -10.40 4.51
N HIS A 127 -6.55 -9.35 3.76
CA HIS A 127 -7.19 -8.15 4.26
C HIS A 127 -8.59 -8.47 4.81
N ARG A 128 -9.41 -9.20 4.06
CA ARG A 128 -10.73 -9.68 4.53
C ARG A 128 -10.61 -10.55 5.79
N LEU A 129 -9.59 -11.40 5.88
CA LEU A 129 -9.31 -12.21 7.06
C LEU A 129 -8.99 -11.33 8.27
N PHE A 130 -8.17 -10.29 8.11
CA PHE A 130 -7.83 -9.36 9.19
C PHE A 130 -9.01 -8.54 9.70
N HIS A 131 -10.06 -8.38 8.90
CA HIS A 131 -11.32 -7.77 9.34
C HIS A 131 -12.26 -8.68 10.13
N LEU A 132 -11.89 -9.96 10.34
CA LEU A 132 -12.63 -10.80 11.27
C LEU A 132 -12.51 -10.23 12.70
N PRO A 133 -13.60 -10.18 13.49
CA PRO A 133 -13.60 -9.54 14.82
C PRO A 133 -12.51 -10.02 15.78
N ARG A 134 -12.10 -11.29 15.67
CA ARG A 134 -11.06 -11.89 16.53
C ARG A 134 -9.64 -11.48 16.14
N LEU A 135 -9.42 -11.07 14.89
CA LEU A 135 -8.11 -10.72 14.36
C LEU A 135 -7.92 -9.20 14.29
N PHE A 136 -8.99 -8.46 13.99
CA PHE A 136 -8.94 -7.01 13.76
C PHE A 136 -8.13 -6.25 14.82
N ALA A 137 -8.38 -6.52 16.10
CA ALA A 137 -7.73 -5.83 17.21
C ALA A 137 -6.20 -5.99 17.23
N CYS A 138 -5.67 -7.12 16.76
CA CYS A 138 -4.22 -7.38 16.76
C CYS A 138 -3.56 -7.26 15.38
N SER A 139 -4.35 -7.28 14.30
CA SER A 139 -3.81 -7.36 12.94
C SER A 139 -4.13 -6.17 12.06
N HIS A 140 -5.06 -5.28 12.42
CA HIS A 140 -5.47 -4.22 11.48
C HIS A 140 -6.07 -2.96 12.15
N GLN A 141 -6.29 -2.98 13.47
CA GLN A 141 -6.88 -1.85 14.18
C GLN A 141 -6.01 -0.59 14.10
N GLY A 142 -4.68 -0.71 14.25
CA GLY A 142 -3.77 0.44 14.16
C GLY A 142 -3.81 1.11 12.80
N HIS A 143 -3.87 0.32 11.72
CA HIS A 143 -4.05 0.83 10.36
C HIS A 143 -5.32 1.70 10.21
N HIS A 144 -6.42 1.27 10.82
CA HIS A 144 -7.73 1.96 10.81
C HIS A 144 -7.88 3.09 11.83
N GLN A 145 -6.84 3.37 12.62
CA GLN A 145 -6.87 4.39 13.67
C GLN A 145 -6.95 5.81 13.09
N SER A 146 -6.30 6.04 11.94
CA SER A 146 -6.25 7.33 11.28
C SER A 146 -7.50 7.62 10.47
N ARG A 147 -8.36 8.50 11.00
CA ARG A 147 -9.64 8.88 10.39
C ARG A 147 -9.77 10.39 10.21
N PRO A 148 -9.69 10.93 8.98
CA PRO A 148 -9.33 10.24 7.73
C PRO A 148 -7.83 9.84 7.70
N PRO A 149 -7.44 8.88 6.85
CA PRO A 149 -6.05 8.59 6.57
C PRO A 149 -5.29 9.86 6.13
N THR A 150 -4.00 9.89 6.45
CA THR A 150 -3.11 10.97 6.05
C THR A 150 -2.00 10.43 5.15
N PRO A 151 -1.22 11.29 4.47
CA PRO A 151 -0.03 10.84 3.77
C PRO A 151 1.01 10.12 4.63
N TRP A 152 0.87 10.11 5.97
CA TRP A 152 1.73 9.32 6.85
C TRP A 152 1.25 7.86 7.02
N THR A 153 0.02 7.55 6.60
CA THR A 153 -0.62 6.25 6.83
C THR A 153 -0.20 5.18 5.79
N PHE A 154 0.43 5.55 4.67
CA PHE A 154 0.61 4.60 3.54
C PHE A 154 1.56 3.43 3.81
N LEU A 155 2.38 3.46 4.88
CA LEU A 155 3.12 2.31 5.39
C LEU A 155 2.71 1.92 6.82
N ALA A 156 1.66 2.52 7.37
CA ALA A 156 1.20 2.28 8.73
C ALA A 156 0.40 0.97 8.79
N LEU A 157 1.12 -0.15 8.70
CA LEU A 157 0.59 -1.50 8.79
C LEU A 157 0.92 -2.09 10.16
N GLU A 158 0.06 -2.96 10.67
CA GLU A 158 0.44 -3.80 11.81
C GLU A 158 1.56 -4.78 11.41
N PRO A 159 2.44 -5.17 12.34
CA PRO A 159 3.58 -6.05 12.04
C PRO A 159 3.20 -7.33 11.28
N ILE A 160 2.06 -7.94 11.63
CA ILE A 160 1.58 -9.17 10.96
C ILE A 160 1.20 -8.94 9.50
N GLU A 161 0.66 -7.75 9.17
CA GLU A 161 0.34 -7.39 7.79
C GLU A 161 1.61 -7.15 6.98
N ALA A 162 2.57 -6.43 7.57
CA ALA A 162 3.87 -6.19 6.95
C ALA A 162 4.61 -7.51 6.68
N ILE A 163 4.59 -8.46 7.63
CA ILE A 163 5.16 -9.81 7.45
C ILE A 163 4.42 -10.56 6.35
N GLY A 164 3.09 -10.50 6.29
CA GLY A 164 2.30 -11.15 5.24
C GLY A 164 2.66 -10.63 3.84
N GLN A 165 2.71 -9.31 3.66
CA GLN A 165 3.05 -8.70 2.38
C GLN A 165 4.52 -8.95 1.99
N MET A 166 5.44 -8.81 2.94
CA MET A 166 6.87 -9.13 2.75
C MET A 166 7.05 -10.60 2.34
N GLY A 167 6.41 -11.51 3.07
CA GLY A 167 6.53 -12.96 2.87
C GLY A 167 5.96 -13.40 1.53
N LEU A 168 4.86 -12.79 1.09
CA LEU A 168 4.28 -13.04 -0.22
C LEU A 168 5.27 -12.69 -1.35
N LEU A 169 5.80 -11.45 -1.35
CA LEU A 169 6.70 -11.02 -2.41
C LEU A 169 8.02 -11.81 -2.40
N LEU A 170 8.59 -12.05 -1.21
CA LEU A 170 9.78 -12.88 -1.05
C LEU A 170 9.53 -14.31 -1.52
N GLY A 171 8.39 -14.92 -1.14
CA GLY A 171 7.97 -16.26 -1.54
C GLY A 171 7.86 -16.41 -3.06
N ILE A 172 7.30 -15.41 -3.74
CA ILE A 172 7.21 -15.37 -5.20
C ILE A 172 8.59 -15.51 -5.86
N THR A 173 9.64 -14.90 -5.29
CA THR A 173 11.01 -14.96 -5.85
C THR A 173 11.61 -16.37 -5.83
N PHE A 174 11.12 -17.29 -4.99
CA PHE A 174 11.56 -18.68 -4.98
C PHE A 174 10.80 -19.56 -5.98
N ILE A 175 9.60 -19.15 -6.37
CA ILE A 175 8.67 -19.99 -7.15
C ILE A 175 8.68 -19.59 -8.62
N LEU A 176 8.66 -18.29 -8.93
CA LEU A 176 8.55 -17.80 -10.29
C LEU A 176 9.92 -17.30 -10.80
N PRO A 177 10.33 -17.68 -12.02
CA PRO A 177 11.47 -17.04 -12.65
C PRO A 177 11.09 -15.60 -13.00
N LEU A 178 11.76 -14.63 -12.38
CA LEU A 178 11.44 -13.21 -12.53
C LEU A 178 12.69 -12.43 -12.92
N HIS A 179 12.54 -11.57 -13.93
CA HIS A 179 13.59 -10.59 -14.21
C HIS A 179 13.64 -9.58 -13.07
N LEU A 180 14.83 -9.15 -12.65
CA LEU A 180 14.98 -8.16 -11.57
C LEU A 180 14.16 -6.89 -11.81
N GLY A 181 14.07 -6.44 -13.06
CA GLY A 181 13.24 -5.29 -13.46
C GLY A 181 11.75 -5.46 -13.15
N VAL A 182 11.22 -6.69 -13.15
CA VAL A 182 9.83 -6.97 -12.77
C VAL A 182 9.65 -6.74 -11.27
N LEU A 183 10.58 -7.22 -10.44
CA LEU A 183 10.53 -7.00 -8.99
C LEU A 183 10.61 -5.51 -8.64
N VAL A 184 11.51 -4.78 -9.30
CA VAL A 184 11.62 -3.32 -9.13
C VAL A 184 10.31 -2.64 -9.54
N ALA A 185 9.72 -3.01 -10.68
CA ALA A 185 8.45 -2.45 -11.14
C ALA A 185 7.30 -2.75 -10.18
N VAL A 186 7.20 -3.98 -9.65
CA VAL A 186 6.19 -4.35 -8.65
C VAL A 186 6.35 -3.54 -7.37
N LEU A 187 7.58 -3.38 -6.85
CA LEU A 187 7.84 -2.57 -5.65
C LEU A 187 7.47 -1.10 -5.85
N ILE A 188 7.77 -0.53 -7.02
CA ILE A 188 7.34 0.83 -7.38
C ILE A 188 5.82 0.91 -7.42
N THR A 189 5.15 -0.04 -8.09
CA THR A 189 3.69 -0.07 -8.18
C THR A 189 3.04 -0.20 -6.81
N MET A 190 3.52 -1.11 -5.95
CA MET A 190 3.09 -1.21 -4.55
C MET A 190 3.18 0.12 -3.82
N THR A 191 4.32 0.79 -3.92
CA THR A 191 4.62 2.03 -3.20
C THR A 191 3.69 3.15 -3.67
N VAL A 192 3.62 3.38 -4.99
CA VAL A 192 2.78 4.42 -5.60
C VAL A 192 1.30 4.17 -5.29
N TRP A 193 0.85 2.92 -5.39
CA TRP A 193 -0.55 2.58 -5.16
C TRP A 193 -0.94 2.71 -3.69
N SER A 194 -0.08 2.28 -2.77
CA SER A 194 -0.31 2.46 -1.34
C SER A 194 -0.41 3.95 -1.00
N MET A 195 0.51 4.78 -1.50
CA MET A 195 0.44 6.24 -1.33
C MET A 195 -0.88 6.80 -1.86
N GLY A 196 -1.25 6.44 -3.10
CA GLY A 196 -2.47 6.90 -3.75
C GLY A 196 -3.74 6.53 -2.98
N ASN A 197 -3.82 5.31 -2.45
CA ASN A 197 -4.96 4.83 -1.67
C ASN A 197 -5.13 5.61 -0.35
N HIS A 198 -4.04 6.08 0.26
CA HIS A 198 -4.05 6.74 1.56
C HIS A 198 -4.09 8.27 1.52
N LEU A 199 -4.27 8.89 0.34
CA LEU A 199 -4.40 10.35 0.25
C LEU A 199 -5.65 10.91 0.94
N GLY A 200 -6.60 10.07 1.38
CA GLY A 200 -7.83 10.51 2.05
C GLY A 200 -8.73 11.42 1.20
N LEU A 201 -8.57 11.40 -0.13
CA LEU A 201 -9.30 12.27 -1.05
C LEU A 201 -10.70 11.71 -1.28
N LYS A 202 -11.73 12.51 -0.96
CA LYS A 202 -13.14 12.24 -1.30
C LYS A 202 -13.49 12.55 -2.77
N ILE A 203 -12.48 12.68 -3.64
CA ILE A 203 -12.68 13.17 -5.00
C ILE A 203 -13.06 12.00 -5.91
N VAL A 204 -14.36 11.83 -6.14
CA VAL A 204 -14.87 11.15 -7.33
C VAL A 204 -14.88 12.18 -8.46
N SER A 205 -13.90 12.13 -9.35
CA SER A 205 -13.85 13.04 -10.50
C SER A 205 -15.02 12.78 -11.45
N ARG A 206 -15.63 13.87 -11.97
CA ARG A 206 -16.73 13.82 -12.96
C ARG A 206 -16.23 13.46 -14.37
N SER A 207 -14.93 13.41 -14.59
CA SER A 207 -14.37 13.07 -15.90
C SER A 207 -14.71 11.64 -16.29
N ARG A 208 -15.12 11.45 -17.56
CA ARG A 208 -15.38 10.13 -18.15
C ARG A 208 -14.20 9.16 -17.97
N ASN A 209 -12.98 9.65 -18.13
CA ASN A 209 -11.78 8.83 -17.99
C ASN A 209 -11.61 8.37 -16.53
N SER A 210 -11.77 9.27 -15.56
CA SER A 210 -11.67 8.89 -14.14
C SER A 210 -12.73 7.88 -13.72
N ARG A 211 -13.94 7.94 -14.32
CA ARG A 211 -14.99 6.95 -14.07
C ARG A 211 -14.59 5.60 -14.64
N TRP A 212 -14.14 5.55 -15.89
CA TRP A 212 -13.71 4.30 -16.52
C TRP A 212 -12.57 3.65 -15.74
N TRP A 213 -11.51 4.40 -15.41
CA TRP A 213 -10.41 3.87 -14.58
C TRP A 213 -10.91 3.43 -13.20
N GLY A 214 -11.76 4.20 -12.54
CA GLY A 214 -12.32 3.85 -11.23
C GLY A 214 -13.22 2.61 -11.23
N GLN A 215 -13.75 2.18 -12.38
CA GLN A 215 -14.49 0.91 -12.49
C GLN A 215 -13.57 -0.30 -12.40
N TRP A 216 -12.28 -0.17 -12.70
CA TRP A 216 -11.35 -1.29 -12.72
C TRP A 216 -10.37 -1.20 -11.56
N PHE A 217 -9.94 0.02 -11.24
CA PHE A 217 -8.84 0.30 -10.33
C PHE A 217 -9.31 0.96 -9.04
N ILE A 218 -8.70 0.53 -7.94
CA ILE A 218 -8.90 1.09 -6.60
C ILE A 218 -8.06 2.36 -6.47
N GLY A 219 -8.65 3.38 -5.86
CA GLY A 219 -7.97 4.63 -5.57
C GLY A 219 -8.42 5.21 -4.24
N SER A 220 -7.96 6.43 -3.93
CA SER A 220 -8.14 7.05 -2.61
C SER A 220 -9.58 7.05 -2.08
N SER A 221 -10.58 7.37 -2.91
CA SER A 221 -11.97 7.40 -2.45
C SER A 221 -12.54 6.01 -2.13
N HIS A 222 -12.14 4.99 -2.90
CA HIS A 222 -12.58 3.60 -2.66
C HIS A 222 -12.01 3.08 -1.33
N HIS A 223 -10.72 3.33 -1.08
CA HIS A 223 -10.08 2.96 0.17
C HIS A 223 -10.55 3.82 1.35
N LEU A 224 -10.92 5.09 1.13
CA LEU A 224 -11.51 5.92 2.17
C LEU A 224 -12.88 5.39 2.63
N VAL A 225 -13.70 4.86 1.72
CA VAL A 225 -14.97 4.19 2.09
C VAL A 225 -14.68 2.95 2.92
N HIS A 226 -13.64 2.18 2.59
CA HIS A 226 -13.17 1.06 3.42
C HIS A 226 -12.86 1.49 4.86
N HIS A 227 -12.07 2.56 5.05
CA HIS A 227 -11.75 3.16 6.36
C HIS A 227 -12.98 3.70 7.13
N GLN A 228 -14.14 3.80 6.48
CA GLN A 228 -15.41 4.20 7.11
C GLN A 228 -16.35 3.00 7.33
N ARG A 229 -16.26 1.97 6.48
CA ARG A 229 -17.14 0.79 6.44
C ARG A 229 -16.29 -0.47 6.30
N TYR A 230 -15.91 -1.07 7.43
CA TYR A 230 -14.91 -2.14 7.53
C TYR A 230 -15.29 -3.45 6.84
N SER A 231 -16.56 -3.60 6.49
CA SER A 231 -17.08 -4.77 5.78
C SER A 231 -16.99 -4.69 4.26
N LEU A 232 -16.47 -3.59 3.69
CA LEU A 232 -16.52 -3.30 2.25
C LEU A 232 -15.14 -2.92 1.72
N HIS A 233 -14.90 -3.13 0.42
CA HIS A 233 -13.75 -2.63 -0.33
C HIS A 233 -12.38 -3.13 0.17
N TYR A 234 -12.13 -4.43 0.04
CA TYR A 234 -10.89 -5.07 0.51
C TYR A 234 -9.75 -5.10 -0.51
N GLY A 235 -10.00 -4.82 -1.81
CA GLY A 235 -8.97 -4.95 -2.84
C GLY A 235 -7.80 -3.96 -2.69
N LEU A 236 -6.68 -4.26 -3.38
CA LEU A 236 -5.47 -3.44 -3.38
C LEU A 236 -5.39 -2.54 -4.62
N TYR A 237 -5.31 -3.18 -5.79
CA TYR A 237 -5.16 -2.57 -7.11
C TYR A 237 -6.48 -2.57 -7.87
N PHE A 238 -7.21 -3.69 -7.82
CA PHE A 238 -8.36 -3.93 -8.69
C PHE A 238 -9.64 -4.05 -7.88
N THR A 239 -10.72 -3.51 -8.43
CA THR A 239 -12.08 -3.67 -7.85
C THR A 239 -12.69 -5.05 -8.13
N PHE A 240 -11.97 -5.91 -8.85
CA PHE A 240 -12.45 -7.19 -9.35
C PHE A 240 -12.97 -8.10 -8.24
N TRP A 241 -12.19 -8.31 -7.17
CA TRP A 241 -12.58 -9.19 -6.07
C TRP A 241 -13.76 -8.62 -5.27
N ASP A 242 -13.80 -7.31 -5.08
CA ASP A 242 -14.92 -6.66 -4.40
C ASP A 242 -16.24 -6.82 -5.17
N LYS A 243 -16.19 -6.80 -6.50
CA LYS A 243 -17.35 -7.09 -7.36
C LYS A 243 -17.74 -8.56 -7.34
N LEU A 244 -16.75 -9.44 -7.46
CA LEU A 244 -16.98 -10.87 -7.56
C LEU A 244 -17.58 -11.44 -6.28
N LEU A 245 -17.15 -10.94 -5.12
CA LEU A 245 -17.53 -11.44 -3.81
C LEU A 245 -18.51 -10.54 -3.06
N ASP A 246 -19.10 -9.57 -3.77
CA ASP A 246 -20.14 -8.66 -3.29
C ASP A 246 -19.73 -7.89 -2.02
N THR A 247 -18.47 -7.43 -1.99
CA THR A 247 -17.94 -6.54 -0.94
C THR A 247 -17.80 -5.10 -1.43
N GLN A 248 -18.42 -4.76 -2.56
CA GLN A 248 -18.45 -3.40 -3.11
C GLN A 248 -19.67 -2.61 -2.58
N ASP A 249 -19.46 -1.34 -2.20
CA ASP A 249 -20.56 -0.44 -1.86
C ASP A 249 -21.38 -0.02 -3.11
N HIS A 250 -22.62 -0.52 -3.23
CA HIS A 250 -23.52 -0.15 -4.32
C HIS A 250 -23.93 1.32 -4.32
N SER A 251 -23.99 1.97 -3.15
CA SER A 251 -24.34 3.39 -3.04
C SER A 251 -23.22 4.29 -3.56
N TYR A 252 -21.98 3.93 -3.27
CA TYR A 252 -20.79 4.57 -3.85
C TYR A 252 -20.77 4.42 -5.37
N GLU A 253 -21.03 3.22 -5.89
CA GLU A 253 -21.04 2.99 -7.34
C GLU A 253 -22.16 3.76 -8.05
N SER A 254 -23.36 3.80 -7.44
CA SER A 254 -24.49 4.58 -7.95
C SER A 254 -24.15 6.07 -8.01
N GLN A 255 -23.50 6.63 -6.98
CA GLN A 255 -23.04 8.02 -6.99
C GLN A 255 -22.00 8.28 -8.08
N ARG A 256 -21.05 7.36 -8.31
CA ARG A 256 -20.08 7.48 -9.40
C ARG A 256 -20.73 7.47 -10.78
N GLN A 257 -21.79 6.68 -10.96
CA GLN A 257 -22.52 6.58 -12.21
C GLN A 257 -23.43 7.80 -12.46
N GLN A 258 -24.12 8.29 -11.42
CA GLN A 258 -24.98 9.48 -11.46
C GLN A 258 -24.22 10.78 -11.75
N LEU A 259 -22.93 10.85 -11.42
CA LEU A 259 -22.06 11.97 -11.82
C LEU A 259 -21.76 11.98 -13.34
N SER A 260 -22.49 11.23 -14.16
CA SER A 260 -22.47 11.35 -15.62
C SER A 260 -22.81 12.78 -16.04
N PRO A 261 -21.92 13.49 -16.74
CA PRO A 261 -22.41 14.58 -17.58
C PRO A 261 -23.35 13.91 -18.60
N ASN A 262 -24.53 14.49 -18.79
CA ASN A 262 -25.56 14.01 -19.72
C ASN A 262 -24.94 13.34 -20.96
N SER A 263 -25.51 12.18 -21.30
CA SER A 263 -25.41 11.47 -22.59
C SER A 263 -24.96 12.34 -23.76
#